data_AF-A0A8J3CTA1-F1
#
_entry.id   AF-A0A8J3CTA1-F1
#
_cell.length_a   1.000
_cell.length_b   1.000
_cell.length_c   1.000
_cell.angle_alpha   90.00
_cell.angle_beta   90.00
_cell.angle_gamma   90.00
#
_symmetry.space_group_name_H-M   'P 1'
#
loop_
_entity.id
_entity.type
_entity.pdbx_description
1 polymer ?
#
loop_
_entity_poly.entity_id
_entity_poly.type
_entity_poly.pdbx_seq_one_letter_code
_entity_poly.pdbx_strand_id
1 'polypeptide(L)' 'MAQAEICAVLYDDGQTDALYDLESDPHQLNNVIGSFPEVANELRLKLEAKIQE' A
#
# COMPACT_ATOMS: atom_id res chain seq x y z
N MET A 1 17.23 0.70 14.78
CA MET A 1 15.78 0.49 14.89
C MET A 1 15.35 -0.02 13.53
N ALA A 2 15.00 -1.31 13.41
CA ALA A 2 14.69 -1.91 12.12
C ALA A 2 13.38 -1.30 11.61
N GLN A 3 13.47 -0.51 10.54
CA GLN A 3 12.31 -0.07 9.79
C GLN A 3 11.73 -1.35 9.19
N ALA A 4 10.55 -1.78 9.65
CA ALA A 4 9.86 -2.90 9.03
C ALA A 4 9.52 -2.45 7.61
N GLU A 5 10.28 -2.97 6.63
CA GLU A 5 10.02 -2.80 5.21
C GLU A 5 8.78 -3.63 4.89
N ILE A 6 7.60 -3.15 5.28
CA ILE A 6 6.36 -3.78 4.86
C ILE A 6 6.36 -3.69 3.33
N CYS A 7 6.52 -4.83 2.65
CA CYS A 7 6.40 -4.95 1.19
C CYS A 7 4.93 -4.79 0.81
N ALA A 8 4.43 -3.57 0.94
CA ALA A 8 3.03 -3.25 0.72
C ALA A 8 2.81 -2.69 -0.68
N VAL A 9 1.82 -3.22 -1.37
CA VAL A 9 1.38 -2.71 -2.68
C VAL A 9 0.02 -2.05 -2.52
N LEU A 10 -0.06 -0.78 -2.95
CA LEU A 10 -1.31 -0.06 -3.09
C LEU A 10 -1.84 -0.30 -4.50
N TYR A 11 -3.04 -0.88 -4.60
CA TYR A 11 -3.79 -0.92 -5.86
C TYR A 11 -4.82 0.21 -5.85
N ASP A 12 -4.71 1.10 -6.83
CA ASP A 12 -5.68 2.16 -7.12
C ASP A 12 -6.36 1.84 -8.47
N ASP A 13 -7.60 1.35 -8.42
CA ASP A 13 -8.44 1.12 -9.62
C ASP A 13 -9.36 2.34 -9.89
N GLY A 14 -9.10 3.48 -9.24
CA GLY A 14 -9.88 4.71 -9.39
C GLY A 14 -11.22 4.75 -8.62
N GLN A 15 -11.57 3.68 -7.89
CA GLN A 15 -12.76 3.63 -7.03
C GLN A 15 -12.46 3.31 -5.56
N THR A 16 -11.42 2.53 -5.27
CA THR A 16 -11.06 2.16 -3.89
C THR A 16 -9.60 1.74 -3.80
N ASP A 17 -8.88 2.31 -2.83
CA ASP A 17 -7.53 1.90 -2.48
C ASP A 17 -7.56 0.54 -1.76
N ALA A 18 -6.62 -0.35 -2.09
CA ALA A 18 -6.38 -1.59 -1.34
C ALA A 18 -4.90 -1.73 -1.00
N LEU A 19 -4.60 -2.20 0.21
CA LEU A 19 -3.24 -2.40 0.71
C LEU A 19 -3.05 -3.87 1.05
N TYR A 20 -2.04 -4.50 0.47
CA TYR A 20 -1.69 -5.90 0.72
C TYR A 20 -0.25 -6.01 1.21
N ASP A 21 -0.02 -6.82 2.23
CA ASP A 21 1.33 -7.18 2.69
C ASP A 21 1.85 -8.38 1.90
N LEU A 22 2.74 -8.16 0.95
CA LEU A 22 3.27 -9.23 0.10
C LEU A 22 4.22 -10.19 0.83
N GLU A 23 4.74 -9.85 2.01
CA GLU A 23 5.57 -10.78 2.78
C GLU A 23 4.72 -11.92 3.35
N SER A 24 3.58 -11.57 3.94
CA SER A 24 2.67 -12.52 4.58
C SER A 24 1.56 -13.02 3.65
N ASP A 25 1.19 -12.22 2.64
CA ASP A 25 0.10 -12.46 1.71
C ASP A 25 0.54 -12.20 0.25
N PRO A 26 1.46 -13.03 -0.29
CA PRO A 26 2.01 -12.84 -1.64
C PRO A 26 0.95 -12.95 -2.74
N HIS A 27 -0.20 -13.57 -2.44
CA HIS A 27 -1.33 -13.71 -3.35
C HIS A 27 -2.36 -12.57 -3.22
N GLN A 28 -2.14 -11.58 -2.35
CA GLN A 28 -3.00 -10.39 -2.21
C GLN A 28 -4.47 -10.74 -1.93
N LEU A 29 -4.69 -11.72 -1.06
CA LEU A 29 -6.01 -12.21 -0.69
C LEU A 29 -6.60 -11.43 0.51
N ASN A 30 -5.76 -10.73 1.27
CA ASN A 30 -6.11 -10.09 2.54
C ASN A 30 -5.82 -8.58 2.48
N ASN A 31 -6.86 -7.79 2.22
CA ASN A 31 -6.76 -6.33 2.26
C ASN A 31 -6.58 -5.83 3.70
N VAL A 32 -5.44 -5.21 3.99
CA VAL A 32 -5.06 -4.67 5.31
C VAL A 32 -5.13 -3.14 5.39
N ILE A 33 -5.72 -2.47 4.40
CA ILE A 33 -5.76 -1.01 4.34
C ILE A 33 -6.37 -0.36 5.59
N GLY A 34 -7.40 -0.97 6.18
CA GLY A 34 -8.04 -0.49 7.40
C GLY A 34 -7.16 -0.61 8.65
N SER A 35 -6.17 -1.52 8.63
CA SER A 35 -5.24 -1.74 9.73
C SER A 35 -4.04 -0.79 9.68
N PHE A 36 -3.68 -0.30 8.49
CA PHE A 36 -2.51 0.55 8.26
C PHE A 36 -2.83 1.77 7.38
N PRO A 37 -3.74 2.66 7.81
CA PRO A 37 -4.15 3.82 7.01
C PRO A 37 -3.00 4.81 6.72
N GLU A 38 -2.01 4.90 7.62
CA GLU A 38 -0.84 5.78 7.46
C GLU A 38 0.06 5.33 6.30
N VAL A 39 0.26 4.01 6.17
CA VAL A 39 1.06 3.40 5.10
C VAL A 39 0.35 3.56 3.75
N ALA A 40 -0.96 3.37 3.72
CA ALA A 40 -1.75 3.57 2.52
C ALA A 40 -1.66 5.02 2.01
N ASN A 41 -1.78 6.01 2.91
CA ASN A 41 -1.67 7.41 2.55
C ASN A 41 -0.26 7.79 2.06
N GLU A 42 0.80 7.26 2.70
CA GLU A 42 2.18 7.49 2.24
C GLU A 42 2.41 6.92 0.82
N LEU A 43 1.94 5.70 0.57
CA LEU A 43 2.03 5.07 -0.76
C LEU A 43 1.24 5.86 -1.81
N ARG A 44 0.06 6.33 -1.45
CA ARG A 44 -0.79 7.16 -2.31
C ARG A 44 -0.09 8.46 -2.71
N LEU A 45 0.49 9.17 -1.75
CA LEU A 45 1.27 10.39 -2.02
C LEU A 45 2.47 10.12 -2.93
N LYS A 46 3.16 8.98 -2.76
CA LYS A 46 4.26 8.58 -3.64
C LYS A 46 3.80 8.24 -5.06
N LEU A 47 2.63 7.61 -5.21
CA LEU A 47 1.99 7.34 -6.51
C LEU A 47 1.61 8.64 -7.22
N GLU A 48 0.94 9.56 -6.51
CA GLU A 48 0.55 10.87 -7.04
C GLU A 48 1.78 11.70 -7.46
N ALA A 49 2.86 11.65 -6.68
CA ALA A 49 4.11 12.35 -7.00
C ALA A 49 4.80 11.80 -8.26
N LYS A 50 4.71 10.48 -8.53
CA LYS A 50 5.31 9.85 -9.72
C LYS A 50 4.54 10.12 -11.01
N ILE A 51 3.27 10.54 -10.95
CA ILE A 51 2.44 10.82 -12.13
C ILE A 51 2.71 12.23 -12.70
N GLN A 52 3.40 13.10 -11.96
CA GLN A 52 3.67 14.49 -12.37
C GLN A 52 5.06 14.73 -13.01
N GLU A 53 5.84 13.69 -13.27
CA GLU A 53 7.16 13.77 -13.96
C GLU A 53 7.06 13.23 -15.40
#